data_AF-A0A267MN50-F1
#
_entry.id   AF-A0A267MN50-F1
#
_cell.length_a   1.000
_cell.length_b   1.000
_cell.length_c   1.000
_cell.angle_alpha   90.00
_cell.angle_beta   90.00
_cell.angle_gamma   90.00
#
_symmetry.space_group_name_H-M   'P 1'
#
loop_
_entity.id
_entity.type
_entity.pdbx_description
1 polymer ?
#
loop_
_entity_poly.entity_id
_entity_poly.type
_entity_poly.pdbx_seq_one_letter_code
_entity_poly.pdbx_strand_id
1 'polypeptide(L)'
;MRYCTLCKRYIEPVKNRWSWAWFIILCFTGFGGIGYALYHIIMKKKKRCSICYTKQLTKYSPGDAETKKLEKEEKREERKQLIKNTKNKFIDTINGDGE
;
A
#
# COMPACT_ATOMS: atom_id res chain seq x y z
N MET A 1 5.27 -6.28 0.50
CA MET A 1 4.98 -7.63 1.01
C MET A 1 3.47 -7.77 1.21
N ARG A 2 2.92 -8.99 1.14
CA ARG A 2 1.50 -9.25 1.36
C ARG A 2 1.38 -10.33 2.44
N TYR A 3 0.41 -10.20 3.34
CA TYR A 3 0.19 -11.18 4.41
C TYR A 3 -0.87 -12.19 3.97
N CYS A 4 -0.60 -13.48 4.15
CA CYS A 4 -1.60 -14.52 3.94
C CYS A 4 -2.24 -14.87 5.29
N THR A 5 -3.56 -14.69 5.41
CA THR A 5 -4.30 -14.98 6.64
C THR A 5 -4.34 -16.46 6.99
N LEU A 6 -4.34 -17.34 5.98
CA LEU A 6 -4.32 -18.80 6.17
C LEU A 6 -2.94 -19.31 6.58
N CYS A 7 -1.86 -18.82 5.98
CA CYS A 7 -0.50 -19.25 6.29
C CYS A 7 0.15 -18.47 7.44
N LYS A 8 -0.52 -17.43 7.96
CA LYS A 8 -0.03 -16.49 8.98
C LYS A 8 1.40 -15.99 8.72
N ARG A 9 1.76 -15.80 7.45
CA ARG A 9 3.11 -15.40 7.03
C ARG A 9 3.06 -14.30 5.99
N TYR A 10 4.08 -13.46 6.02
CA TYR A 10 4.38 -12.50 4.97
C TYR A 10 4.97 -13.23 3.77
N ILE A 11 4.35 -13.01 2.62
CA ILE A 11 4.76 -13.59 1.36
C ILE A 11 5.08 -12.44 0.42
N GLU A 12 6.22 -12.55 -0.23
CA GLU A 12 6.56 -11.63 -1.30
C GLU A 12 5.68 -11.95 -2.51
N PRO A 13 4.86 -10.99 -2.98
CA PRO A 13 4.19 -11.19 -4.25
C PRO A 13 5.29 -11.37 -5.29
N VAL A 14 5.27 -12.49 -6.00
CA VAL A 14 6.24 -12.81 -7.05
C VAL A 14 6.22 -11.69 -8.07
N LYS A 15 7.18 -10.76 -7.96
CA LYS A 15 7.43 -9.72 -8.96
C LYS A 15 8.07 -10.45 -10.13
N ASN A 16 7.26 -10.99 -11.04
CA ASN A 16 7.80 -11.42 -12.33
C ASN A 16 8.31 -10.16 -13.04
N ARG A 17 9.64 -9.99 -13.09
CA ARG A 17 10.30 -9.03 -13.96
C ARG A 17 10.03 -9.48 -15.38
N TRP A 18 8.96 -8.99 -15.98
CA TRP A 18 8.69 -9.27 -17.38
C TRP A 18 9.56 -8.34 -18.22
N SER A 19 10.39 -8.93 -19.08
CA SER A 19 11.29 -8.17 -19.95
C SER A 19 10.47 -7.56 -21.08
N TRP A 20 10.47 -6.23 -21.17
CA TRP A 20 9.80 -5.47 -22.24
C TRP A 20 10.20 -5.95 -23.65
N ALA A 21 11.39 -6.54 -23.79
CA ALA A 21 11.85 -7.14 -25.04
C ALA A 21 10.91 -8.25 -25.57
N TRP A 22 10.32 -9.06 -24.69
CA TRP A 22 9.36 -10.11 -25.09
C TRP A 22 8.02 -9.53 -25.57
N PHE A 23 7.62 -8.36 -25.05
CA PHE A 23 6.40 -7.67 -25.49
C PHE A 23 6.54 -7.13 -26.92
N ILE A 24 7.71 -6.55 -27.25
CA ILE A 24 7.99 -5.99 -28.58
C ILE A 24 7.99 -7.10 -29.65
N ILE A 25 8.61 -8.25 -29.36
CA ILE A 25 8.65 -9.40 -30.29
C ILE A 25 7.24 -9.94 -30.58
N LEU A 26 6.38 -10.01 -29.55
CA LEU A 26 4.99 -10.46 -29.69
C LEU A 26 4.09 -9.47 -30.44
N CYS A 27 4.39 -8.17 -30.41
CA CYS A 27 3.64 -7.16 -31.16
C CYS A 27 3.93 -7.15 -32.67
N PHE A 28 5.16 -7.49 -33.08
CA PHE A 28 5.56 -7.54 -34.49
C PHE A 28 5.08 -8.81 -35.21
N THR A 29 4.86 -9.89 -34.49
CA THR A 29 4.25 -11.10 -35.03
C THR A 29 2.73 -10.92 -34.96
N GLY A 30 2.03 -10.87 -36.11
CA GLY A 30 0.60 -10.48 -36.25
C GLY A 30 -0.43 -11.24 -35.37
N PHE A 31 0.01 -12.22 -34.58
CA PHE A 31 -0.73 -12.86 -33.49
C PHE A 31 -0.79 -12.04 -32.18
N GLY A 32 -0.13 -10.88 -32.10
CA GLY A 32 0.01 -10.08 -30.89
C GLY A 32 -1.32 -9.70 -30.20
N GLY A 33 -2.40 -9.50 -30.97
CA GLY A 33 -3.71 -9.15 -30.41
C GLY A 33 -4.35 -10.28 -29.59
N ILE A 34 -4.31 -11.52 -30.09
CA ILE A 34 -4.84 -12.70 -29.40
C ILE A 34 -3.93 -13.08 -28.23
N GLY A 35 -2.61 -13.00 -28.43
CA GLY A 35 -1.63 -13.17 -27.36
C GLY A 35 -1.83 -12.19 -26.21
N TYR A 36 -2.14 -10.92 -26.52
CA TYR A 36 -2.42 -9.87 -25.53
C TYR A 36 -3.70 -10.15 -24.72
N ALA A 37 -4.78 -10.61 -25.37
CA ALA A 37 -6.02 -10.94 -24.68
C ALA A 37 -5.87 -12.16 -23.74
N LEU A 38 -5.26 -13.25 -24.23
CA LEU A 38 -4.93 -14.43 -23.41
C LEU A 38 -3.96 -14.08 -22.29
N TYR A 39 -2.95 -13.24 -22.56
CA TYR A 39 -2.03 -12.70 -21.56
C TYR A 39 -2.79 -11.96 -20.47
N HIS A 40 -3.72 -11.07 -20.80
CA HIS A 40 -4.47 -10.29 -19.82
C HIS A 40 -5.40 -11.16 -18.95
N ILE A 41 -5.96 -12.23 -19.53
CA ILE A 41 -6.81 -13.21 -18.83
C ILE A 41 -5.98 -14.10 -17.88
N ILE A 42 -4.77 -14.51 -18.29
CA ILE A 42 -3.89 -15.37 -17.49
C ILE A 42 -3.10 -14.55 -16.44
N MET A 43 -2.62 -13.35 -16.77
CA MET A 43 -1.83 -12.47 -15.90
C MET A 43 -2.62 -11.83 -14.77
N LYS A 44 -3.96 -11.70 -14.88
CA LYS A 44 -4.80 -11.18 -13.78
C LYS A 44 -4.76 -12.04 -12.50
N LYS A 45 -4.13 -13.22 -12.50
CA LYS A 45 -4.14 -14.18 -11.39
C LYS A 45 -2.93 -14.16 -10.45
N LYS A 46 -2.17 -13.07 -10.32
CA LYS A 46 -0.97 -13.00 -9.46
C LYS A 46 -1.14 -12.26 -8.13
N LYS A 47 -2.28 -12.44 -7.46
CA LYS A 47 -2.42 -12.21 -6.01
C LYS A 47 -2.79 -13.53 -5.35
N ARG A 48 -1.93 -14.54 -5.49
CA ARG A 48 -2.11 -15.83 -4.83
C ARG A 48 -0.93 -16.11 -3.93
N CYS A 49 -1.22 -16.70 -2.77
CA CYS A 49 -0.22 -17.20 -1.84
C CYS A 49 0.61 -18.28 -2.54
N SER A 50 1.94 -18.26 -2.44
CA SER A 50 2.80 -19.30 -3.04
C SER A 50 2.71 -20.64 -2.33
N ILE A 51 2.18 -20.66 -1.10
CA ILE A 51 2.10 -21.86 -0.24
C ILE A 51 0.71 -22.51 -0.39
N CYS A 52 -0.36 -21.75 -0.14
CA CYS A 52 -1.72 -22.27 -0.14
C CYS A 52 -2.57 -21.85 -1.36
N TYR A 53 -1.99 -21.13 -2.32
CA TYR A 53 -2.65 -20.67 -3.56
C TYR A 53 -3.92 -19.83 -3.36
N THR A 54 -4.22 -19.42 -2.12
CA THR A 54 -5.40 -18.60 -1.81
C THR A 54 -5.28 -17.20 -2.38
N LYS A 55 -6.41 -16.63 -2.78
CA LYS A 55 -6.52 -15.22 -3.21
C LYS A 55 -6.65 -14.25 -2.02
N GLN A 56 -6.85 -14.77 -0.81
CA GLN A 56 -7.00 -13.97 0.41
C GLN A 56 -5.63 -13.50 0.93
N LEU A 57 -5.08 -12.46 0.29
CA LEU A 57 -3.90 -11.76 0.79
C LEU A 57 -4.27 -10.36 1.28
N THR A 58 -3.98 -10.09 2.55
CA THR A 58 -4.14 -8.77 3.16
C THR A 58 -2.86 -7.95 3.00
N LYS A 59 -2.99 -6.62 3.07
CA LYS A 59 -1.83 -5.72 2.99
C LYS A 59 -1.00 -5.73 4.29
N TYR A 60 -1.64 -6.04 5.42
CA TYR A 60 -1.06 -6.05 6.76
C TYR A 60 -1.56 -7.26 7.55
N SER A 61 -0.76 -7.72 8.51
CA SER A 61 -1.22 -8.60 9.59
C SER A 61 -2.24 -7.85 10.46
N PRO A 62 -3.22 -8.53 11.09
CA PRO A 62 -4.14 -7.90 12.03
C PRO A 62 -3.44 -7.07 13.11
N GLY A 63 -2.37 -7.58 13.74
CA GLY A 63 -1.65 -6.82 14.78
C GLY A 63 -0.91 -5.58 14.27
N ASP A 64 -0.40 -5.62 13.03
CA ASP A 64 0.23 -4.45 12.40
C ASP A 64 -0.81 -3.39 12.00
N ALA A 65 -2.04 -3.82 11.72
CA ALA A 65 -3.13 -2.91 11.39
C ALA A 65 -3.58 -2.11 12.62
N GLU A 66 -3.61 -2.73 13.80
CA GLU A 66 -3.92 -2.07 15.07
C GLU A 66 -2.83 -1.07 15.46
N THR A 67 -1.57 -1.49 15.39
CA THR A 67 -0.41 -0.61 15.67
C THR A 67 -0.40 0.63 14.76
N LYS A 68 -0.71 0.47 13.47
CA LYS A 68 -0.82 1.62 12.54
C LYS A 68 -2.02 2.52 12.82
N LYS A 69 -3.11 2.00 13.39
CA LYS A 69 -4.24 2.84 13.80
C LYS A 69 -3.84 3.70 15.00
N LEU A 70 -3.22 3.09 16.01
CA LEU A 70 -2.72 3.79 17.19
C LEU A 70 -1.72 4.89 16.82
N GLU A 71 -0.71 4.60 15.98
CA GLU A 71 0.27 5.60 15.53
C GLU A 71 -0.40 6.76 14.76
N LYS A 72 -1.46 6.47 13.99
CA LYS A 72 -2.20 7.50 13.26
C LYS A 72 -3.05 8.36 14.19
N GLU A 73 -3.59 7.78 15.26
CA GLU A 73 -4.34 8.50 16.28
C GLU A 73 -3.42 9.39 17.11
N GLU A 74 -2.28 8.88 17.57
CA GLU A 74 -1.26 9.64 18.31
C GLU A 74 -0.79 10.87 17.50
N LYS A 75 -0.41 10.68 16.22
CA LYS A 75 -0.06 11.79 15.31
C LYS A 75 -1.17 12.81 15.14
N ARG A 76 -2.43 12.38 15.19
CA ARG A 76 -3.59 13.29 15.07
C ARG A 76 -3.77 14.08 16.36
N GLU A 77 -3.53 13.48 17.51
CA GLU A 77 -3.57 14.15 18.81
C GLU A 77 -2.42 15.13 18.98
N GLU A 78 -1.19 14.74 18.62
CA GLU A 78 -0.02 15.64 18.60
C GLU A 78 -0.30 16.89 17.76
N ARG A 79 -0.85 16.73 16.54
CA ARG A 79 -1.22 17.87 15.69
C ARG A 79 -2.26 18.77 16.36
N LYS A 80 -3.25 18.22 17.05
CA LYS A 80 -4.25 19.02 17.77
C LYS A 80 -3.62 19.79 18.93
N GLN A 81 -2.71 19.16 19.69
CA GLN A 81 -2.00 19.84 20.77
C GLN A 81 -1.10 20.95 20.24
N LEU A 82 -0.38 20.70 19.15
CA LEU A 82 0.45 21.71 18.50
C LEU A 82 -0.38 22.95 18.11
N ILE A 83 -1.54 22.74 17.47
CA ILE A 83 -2.45 23.82 17.08
C ILE A 83 -2.96 24.59 18.30
N LYS A 84 -3.33 23.89 19.39
CA LYS A 84 -3.76 24.55 20.64
C LYS A 84 -2.64 25.40 21.24
N ASN A 85 -1.43 24.86 21.32
CA ASN A 85 -0.27 25.57 21.86
C ASN A 85 0.09 26.79 21.00
N THR A 86 0.07 26.67 19.67
CA THR A 86 0.28 27.81 18.76
C THR A 86 -0.80 28.87 18.94
N LYS A 87 -2.07 28.48 19.09
CA LYS A 87 -3.17 29.41 19.33
C LYS A 87 -3.02 30.18 20.64
N ASN A 88 -2.68 29.47 21.73
CA ASN A 88 -2.47 30.11 23.04
C ASN A 88 -1.30 31.10 22.98
N LYS A 89 -0.15 30.68 22.42
CA LYS A 89 1.01 31.56 22.25
C LYS A 89 0.68 32.82 21.45
N PHE A 90 -0.13 32.70 20.41
CA PHE A 90 -0.56 33.85 19.61
C PHE A 90 -1.44 34.83 20.42
N ILE A 91 -2.35 34.30 21.24
CA ILE A 91 -3.18 35.13 22.13
C ILE A 91 -2.30 35.85 23.17
N ASP A 92 -1.32 35.15 23.74
CA ASP A 92 -0.39 35.75 24.71
C ASP A 92 0.44 36.88 24.09
N THR A 93 0.88 36.75 22.83
CA THR A 93 1.56 37.83 22.11
C THR A 93 0.66 39.05 21.92
N ILE A 94 -0.60 38.86 21.51
CA ILE A 94 -1.54 39.98 21.33
C ILE A 94 -1.80 40.72 22.64
N ASN A 95 -1.89 40.00 23.76
CA ASN A 95 -2.19 40.60 25.06
C ASN A 95 -0.95 41.21 25.75
N GLY A 96 0.26 40.80 25.37
CA GLY A 96 1.51 41.29 25.96
C GLY A 96 2.09 42.57 25.36
N ASP A 97 1.62 42.99 24.18
CA ASP A 97 2.03 44.25 23.53
C ASP A 97 1.22 45.48 24.00
N GLY A 98 0.45 45.35 25.09
CA GLY A 98 -0.49 46.36 25.61
C GLY A 98 -0.21 46.88 27.04
N GLU A 99 0.93 46.53 27.65
CA GLU A 99 1.40 47.09 28.94
C GLU A 99 2.53 48.12 28.73
#